data_AF-A0A523W691-F1
#
_entry.id   AF-A0A523W691-F1
#
_cell.length_a   1.000
_cell.length_b   1.000
_cell.length_c   1.000
_cell.angle_alpha   90.00
_cell.angle_beta   90.00
_cell.angle_gamma   90.00
#
_symmetry.space_group_name_H-M   'P 1'
#
loop_
_entity.id
_entity.type
_entity.pdbx_description
1 polymer ?
#
loop_
_entity_poly.entity_id
_entity_poly.type
_entity_poly.pdbx_seq_one_letter_code
_entity_poly.pdbx_strand_id
1 'polypeptide(L)' 'KMYVPAKKGFRAGKIPPVTDLLREYYELRKWDKEGVPAKEKLEKLDLLNYYRNRI' A
#
# COMPACT_ATOMS: atom_id res chain seq x y z
N LYS A 1 11.65 -11.26 -10.28
CA LYS A 1 10.20 -11.37 -9.97
C LYS A 1 10.05 -11.44 -8.45
N MET A 2 9.27 -10.55 -7.85
CA MET A 2 9.15 -10.41 -6.37
C MET A 2 8.47 -11.63 -5.71
N TYR A 3 7.52 -12.25 -6.41
CA TYR A 3 6.76 -13.42 -5.94
C TYR A 3 7.44 -14.76 -6.25
N VAL A 4 8.66 -14.75 -6.79
CA VAL A 4 9.43 -15.98 -7.04
C VAL A 4 10.50 -16.08 -5.96
N PRO A 5 10.59 -17.21 -5.24
CA PRO A 5 11.62 -17.39 -4.22
C PRO A 5 13.03 -17.20 -4.79
N ALA A 6 13.92 -16.57 -4.02
CA ALA A 6 15.32 -16.54 -4.40
C ALA A 6 15.91 -17.95 -4.37
N LYS A 7 16.76 -18.28 -5.34
CA LYS A 7 17.36 -19.62 -5.44
C LYS A 7 18.57 -19.83 -4.53
N LYS A 8 19.29 -18.76 -4.17
CA LYS A 8 20.55 -18.79 -3.41
C LYS A 8 20.73 -17.52 -2.56
N GLY A 9 21.70 -17.55 -1.65
CA GLY A 9 22.06 -16.42 -0.78
C GLY A 9 21.14 -16.28 0.44
N PHE A 10 21.32 -15.20 1.21
CA PHE A 10 20.63 -14.93 2.49
C PHE A 10 19.09 -15.01 2.42
N ARG A 11 18.53 -14.76 1.24
CA ARG A 11 17.09 -14.75 0.99
C ARG A 11 16.58 -16.02 0.29
N ALA A 12 17.42 -17.05 0.13
CA ALA A 12 17.03 -18.30 -0.53
C ALA A 12 15.73 -18.87 0.07
N GLY A 13 14.80 -19.28 -0.79
CA GLY A 13 13.50 -19.82 -0.40
C GLY A 13 12.48 -18.81 0.14
N LYS A 14 12.85 -17.54 0.31
CA LYS A 14 11.96 -16.52 0.91
C LYS A 14 11.19 -15.75 -0.16
N ILE A 15 9.88 -15.60 0.05
CA ILE A 15 9.01 -14.62 -0.64
C ILE A 15 8.58 -13.59 0.41
N PRO A 16 8.68 -12.28 0.14
CA PRO A 16 8.16 -11.26 1.06
C PRO A 16 6.64 -11.38 1.23
N PRO A 17 6.08 -11.19 2.43
CA PRO A 17 4.64 -11.19 2.66
C PRO A 17 4.02 -9.86 2.22
N VAL A 18 4.07 -9.57 0.92
CA VAL A 18 3.72 -8.26 0.34
C VAL A 18 2.28 -7.85 0.69
N THR A 19 1.36 -8.80 0.67
CA THR A 19 -0.05 -8.55 0.96
C THR A 19 -0.26 -8.03 2.38
N ASP A 20 0.38 -8.66 3.38
CA ASP A 20 0.29 -8.22 4.77
C ASP A 20 0.94 -6.86 4.97
N LEU A 21 2.13 -6.66 4.37
CA LEU A 21 2.86 -5.39 4.43
C LEU A 21 2.06 -4.23 3.80
N LEU A 22 1.36 -4.48 2.70
CA LEU A 22 0.51 -3.47 2.05
C LEU A 22 -0.73 -3.15 2.88
N ARG A 23 -1.37 -4.16 3.48
CA ARG A 23 -2.50 -3.95 4.39
C ARG A 23 -2.09 -3.04 5.56
N GLU A 24 -1.01 -3.38 6.24
CA GLU A 24 -0.47 -2.59 7.35
C GLU A 24 -0.13 -1.16 6.91
N TYR A 25 0.48 -1.01 5.73
CA TYR A 25 0.78 0.30 5.17
C TYR A 25 -0.47 1.15 4.93
N TYR A 26 -1.53 0.59 4.34
CA TYR A 26 -2.79 1.30 4.11
C TYR A 26 -3.49 1.68 5.41
N GLU A 27 -3.50 0.80 6.40
CA GLU A 27 -4.05 1.10 7.73
C GLU A 27 -3.32 2.28 8.40
N LEU A 28 -1.99 2.27 8.39
CA LEU A 28 -1.16 3.37 8.91
C LEU A 28 -1.43 4.69 8.18
N ARG A 29 -1.65 4.62 6.86
CA ARG A 29 -1.92 5.79 6.02
C ARG A 29 -3.37 6.27 6.07
N LYS A 30 -4.28 5.50 6.70
CA LYS A 30 -5.74 5.71 6.66
C LYS A 30 -6.28 5.64 5.24
N TRP A 31 -5.83 4.63 4.50
CA TRP A 31 -6.33 4.26 3.17
C TRP A 31 -7.22 3.02 3.32
N ASP A 32 -8.12 2.82 2.37
CA ASP A 32 -8.91 1.60 2.30
C ASP A 32 -8.10 0.44 1.69
N LYS A 33 -8.74 -0.75 1.64
CA LYS A 33 -8.14 -1.98 1.12
C LYS A 33 -7.74 -1.90 -0.37
N GLU A 34 -8.33 -0.98 -1.13
CA GLU A 34 -8.02 -0.77 -2.55
C GLU A 34 -6.88 0.25 -2.73
N GLY A 35 -6.34 0.79 -1.63
CA GLY A 35 -5.29 1.80 -1.65
C GLY A 35 -5.83 3.22 -1.90
N VAL A 36 -7.12 3.46 -1.64
CA VAL A 36 -7.72 4.79 -1.76
C VAL A 36 -7.65 5.52 -0.42
N PRO A 37 -7.07 6.73 -0.35
CA PRO A 37 -7.07 7.52 0.87
C PRO A 37 -8.50 7.83 1.34
N ALA A 38 -8.77 7.66 2.65
CA ALA A 38 -10.06 8.03 3.22
C ALA A 38 -10.32 9.54 3.05
N LYS A 39 -11.60 9.90 2.90
CA LYS A 39 -12.04 11.30 2.74
C LYS A 39 -11.47 12.23 3.83
N GLU A 40 -11.56 11.82 5.08
CA GLU A 40 -11.04 12.56 6.24
C GLU A 40 -9.54 12.84 6.12
N LYS A 41 -8.77 11.87 5.59
CA LYS A 41 -7.33 12.02 5.37
C LYS A 41 -7.04 13.00 4.24
N LEU A 42 -7.85 13.00 3.18
CA LEU A 42 -7.75 13.95 2.07
C LEU A 42 -8.11 15.37 2.51
N GLU A 43 -9.13 15.55 3.34
CA GLU A 43 -9.52 16.84 3.93
C GLU A 43 -8.41 17.39 4.82
N LYS A 44 -7.85 16.56 5.72
CA LYS A 44 -6.72 16.94 6.59
C LYS A 44 -5.48 17.41 5.81
N LEU A 45 -5.29 16.89 4.60
CA LEU A 45 -4.14 17.21 3.74
C LEU A 45 -4.44 18.28 2.69
N ASP A 46 -5.65 18.83 2.65
CA ASP A 46 -6.11 19.77 1.62
C ASP A 46 -6.00 19.21 0.18
N LEU A 47 -6.24 17.91 0.02
CA LEU A 47 -6.15 17.19 -1.27
C LEU A 47 -7.52 16.75 -1.81
N LEU A 48 -8.61 16.99 -1.07
CA LEU A 48 -9.93 16.49 -1.43
C LEU A 48 -10.39 16.99 -2.81
N ASN A 49 -10.20 18.28 -3.09
CA ASN A 49 -10.60 18.88 -4.37
C ASN A 49 -9.78 18.33 -5.54
N TYR A 50 -8.46 18.16 -5.35
CA TYR A 50 -7.60 17.54 -6.36
C TYR A 50 -8.01 16.09 -6.64
N TYR A 51 -8.36 15.33 -5.59
CA TYR A 51 -8.76 13.94 -5.73
C TYR A 51 -10.06 13.79 -6.52
N ARG A 52 -11.07 14.64 -6.23
CA ARG A 52 -12.36 14.65 -6.96
C ARG A 52 -12.24 14.92 -8.45
N ASN A 53 -11.29 15.77 -8.84
CA ASN A 53 -11.13 16.19 -10.24
C ASN A 53 -10.36 15.17 -11.12
N ARG A 54 -9.90 14.05 -10.55
CA ARG A 54 -9.15 13.01 -11.26
C ARG A 54 -9.95 11.75 -11.62
N ILE A 55 -11.15 11.60 -11.07
CA ILE A 55 -12.06 10.47 -11.26
C ILE A 55 -13.18 10.92 -12.20
#